data_AF-A0A2E0BBI2-F1
#
_entry.id   AF-A0A2E0BBI2-F1
#
_cell.length_a   1.000
_cell.length_b   1.000
_cell.length_c   1.000
_cell.angle_alpha   90.00
_cell.angle_beta   90.00
_cell.angle_gamma   90.00
#
_symmetry.space_group_name_H-M   'P 1'
#
loop_
_entity.id
_entity.type
_entity.pdbx_description
1 polymer ?
#
loop_
_entity_poly.entity_id
_entity_poly.type
_entity_poly.pdbx_seq_one_letter_code
_entity_poly.pdbx_strand_id
1 'polypeptide(L)'
;MLSQAKKFTFIFFIVSIIPAIAFSQNRQNKYYNPFRFSVSGLTKFVMEPNDHPTDKYLFDQGIGAIGELIFTIDQKAKYEISFEAGFMSTLSSSDNSTSDKYLIPVALNLNYYFFDETFSPFLGIGFGFENFNNSNKYVLKPVIGISNEKLKAFARFGIGKTIGSSLEIGIGYSFKERPCGCFPQTR
;
A
#
# COMPACT_ATOMS: atom_id res chain seq x y z
N MET A 1 -0.27 -21.09 22.41
CA MET A 1 -1.13 -20.76 21.23
C MET A 1 -2.25 -19.75 21.52
N LEU A 2 -2.64 -19.49 22.78
CA LEU A 2 -3.72 -18.53 23.12
C LEU A 2 -3.39 -17.03 22.90
N SER A 3 -2.10 -16.66 22.85
CA SER A 3 -1.66 -15.25 22.77
C SER A 3 -1.74 -14.67 21.35
N GLN A 4 -1.38 -15.45 20.31
CA GLN A 4 -1.44 -14.98 18.93
C GLN A 4 -2.89 -14.87 18.42
N ALA A 5 -3.77 -15.80 18.79
CA ALA A 5 -5.19 -15.72 18.44
C ALA A 5 -5.82 -14.42 18.98
N LYS A 6 -5.57 -14.07 20.26
CA LYS A 6 -6.07 -12.82 20.85
C LYS A 6 -5.53 -11.55 20.16
N LYS A 7 -4.25 -11.54 19.75
CA LYS A 7 -3.66 -10.43 18.98
C LYS A 7 -4.31 -10.30 17.59
N PHE A 8 -4.54 -11.42 16.91
CA PHE A 8 -5.18 -11.44 15.59
C PHE A 8 -6.65 -10.99 15.67
N THR A 9 -7.40 -11.46 16.67
CA THR A 9 -8.78 -11.02 16.90
C THR A 9 -8.85 -9.53 17.25
N PHE A 10 -7.89 -9.01 18.04
CA PHE A 10 -7.84 -7.59 18.38
C PHE A 10 -7.52 -6.71 17.17
N ILE A 11 -6.56 -7.12 16.33
CA ILE A 11 -6.26 -6.43 15.06
C ILE A 11 -7.49 -6.46 14.14
N PHE A 12 -8.13 -7.62 14.00
CA PHE A 12 -9.34 -7.76 13.19
C PHE A 12 -10.49 -6.88 13.72
N PHE A 13 -10.65 -6.81 15.04
CA PHE A 13 -11.65 -5.97 15.71
C PHE A 13 -11.40 -4.48 15.45
N ILE A 14 -10.14 -4.03 15.55
CA ILE A 14 -9.74 -2.65 15.19
C ILE A 14 -9.99 -2.36 13.71
N VAL A 15 -9.58 -3.27 12.83
CA VAL A 15 -9.77 -3.16 11.37
C VAL A 15 -11.25 -3.16 10.99
N SER A 16 -12.13 -3.79 11.78
CA SER A 16 -13.57 -3.83 11.50
C SER A 16 -14.32 -2.63 12.09
N ILE A 17 -13.96 -2.22 13.31
CA ILE A 17 -14.70 -1.21 14.07
C ILE A 17 -14.31 0.20 13.68
N ILE A 18 -13.03 0.47 13.40
CA ILE A 18 -12.60 1.81 12.98
C ILE A 18 -13.35 2.24 11.70
N PRO A 19 -13.45 1.39 10.65
CA PRO A 19 -14.26 1.70 9.49
C PRO A 19 -15.76 1.82 9.82
N ALA A 20 -16.29 1.00 10.72
CA ALA A 20 -17.72 1.06 11.08
C ALA A 20 -18.09 2.36 11.83
N ILE A 21 -17.24 2.83 12.74
CA ILE A 21 -17.44 4.10 13.46
C ILE A 21 -17.29 5.27 12.49
N ALA A 22 -16.26 5.25 11.64
CA ALA A 22 -16.08 6.25 10.58
C ALA A 22 -17.28 6.28 9.61
N PHE A 23 -17.82 5.11 9.24
CA PHE A 23 -19.00 5.00 8.38
C PHE A 23 -20.27 5.55 9.06
N SER A 24 -20.43 5.33 10.37
CA SER A 24 -21.54 5.88 11.15
C SER A 24 -21.50 7.41 11.23
N GLN A 25 -20.31 8.00 11.46
CA GLN A 25 -20.14 9.46 11.44
C GLN A 25 -20.32 10.06 10.03
N ASN A 26 -19.97 9.31 8.98
CA ASN A 26 -20.18 9.74 7.59
C ASN A 26 -21.64 9.68 7.12
N ARG A 27 -22.53 8.90 7.75
CA ARG A 27 -23.97 8.86 7.39
C ARG A 27 -24.67 10.21 7.54
N GLN A 28 -24.10 11.16 8.29
CA GLN A 28 -24.62 12.53 8.36
C GLN A 28 -24.36 13.33 7.08
N ASN A 29 -23.50 12.86 6.17
CA ASN A 29 -23.15 13.55 4.94
C ASN A 29 -23.55 12.71 3.71
N LYS A 30 -24.76 12.94 3.19
CA LYS A 30 -25.42 12.18 2.10
C LYS A 30 -24.60 12.10 0.78
N TYR A 31 -23.54 12.90 0.65
CA TYR A 31 -22.72 13.04 -0.55
C TYR A 31 -21.29 12.49 -0.41
N TYR A 32 -20.89 11.99 0.77
CA TYR A 32 -19.54 11.46 0.99
C TYR A 32 -19.48 9.95 0.79
N ASN A 33 -18.83 9.50 -0.28
CA ASN A 33 -18.48 8.09 -0.43
C ASN A 33 -16.98 7.89 -0.12
N PRO A 34 -16.65 7.25 1.03
CA PRO A 34 -15.28 7.09 1.55
C PRO A 34 -14.43 6.08 0.76
N PHE A 35 -15.05 5.30 -0.12
CA PHE A 35 -14.37 4.28 -0.90
C PHE A 35 -13.89 4.82 -2.24
N ARG A 36 -12.63 4.50 -2.56
CA ARG A 36 -12.01 4.83 -3.85
C ARG A 36 -11.20 3.67 -4.36
N PHE A 37 -11.11 3.57 -5.68
CA PHE A 37 -10.24 2.60 -6.34
C PHE A 37 -9.11 3.35 -7.03
N SER A 38 -7.90 2.78 -6.98
CA SER A 38 -6.74 3.29 -7.71
C SER A 38 -5.99 2.15 -8.37
N VAL A 39 -5.29 2.47 -9.46
CA VAL A 39 -4.38 1.56 -10.14
C VAL A 39 -3.04 2.26 -10.26
N SER A 40 -1.96 1.55 -9.94
CA SER A 40 -0.61 2.07 -9.96
C SER A 40 0.30 1.16 -10.77
N GLY A 41 1.12 1.76 -11.63
CA GLY A 41 2.30 1.10 -12.19
C GLY A 41 3.49 1.36 -11.28
N LEU A 42 4.31 0.34 -11.04
CA LEU A 42 5.54 0.50 -10.27
C LEU A 42 6.69 -0.36 -10.79
N THR A 43 7.88 0.11 -10.47
CA THR A 43 9.13 -0.63 -10.61
C THR A 43 9.69 -0.95 -9.24
N LYS A 44 10.25 -2.14 -9.09
CA LYS A 44 10.92 -2.62 -7.88
C LYS A 44 12.38 -2.89 -8.20
N PHE A 45 13.27 -2.35 -7.38
CA PHE A 45 14.70 -2.58 -7.43
C PHE A 45 15.09 -3.35 -6.18
N VAL A 46 15.66 -4.54 -6.36
CA VAL A 46 16.19 -5.31 -5.25
C VAL A 46 17.51 -4.68 -4.84
N MET A 47 17.68 -4.44 -3.54
CA MET A 47 18.93 -3.92 -3.01
C MET A 47 19.71 -5.09 -2.45
N GLU A 48 20.98 -5.21 -2.87
CA GLU A 48 21.84 -6.27 -2.38
C GLU A 48 21.92 -6.23 -0.85
N PRO A 49 21.72 -7.38 -0.20
CA PRO A 49 21.67 -7.42 1.25
C PRO A 49 23.09 -7.27 1.83
N ASN A 50 23.22 -6.47 2.89
CA ASN A 50 24.47 -6.39 3.66
C ASN A 50 24.75 -7.67 4.47
N ASP A 51 23.72 -8.50 4.74
CA ASP A 51 23.79 -9.76 5.47
C ASP A 51 23.37 -10.94 4.59
N HIS A 52 23.71 -12.18 4.96
CA HIS A 52 23.32 -13.40 4.22
C HIS A 52 21.85 -13.77 4.49
N PRO A 53 20.87 -13.43 3.63
CA PRO A 53 19.47 -13.74 3.86
C PRO A 53 19.21 -15.19 3.49
N THR A 54 18.42 -15.89 4.29
CA THR A 54 18.02 -17.28 4.02
C THR A 54 17.12 -17.43 2.80
N ASP A 55 16.44 -16.36 2.38
CA ASP A 55 15.40 -16.44 1.36
C ASP A 55 15.40 -15.17 0.47
N LYS A 56 16.55 -14.86 -0.14
CA LYS A 56 16.78 -13.64 -0.96
C LYS A 56 15.85 -13.54 -2.18
N TYR A 57 15.67 -12.33 -2.69
CA TYR A 57 15.13 -12.14 -4.04
C TYR A 57 16.06 -12.80 -5.06
N LEU A 58 15.48 -13.47 -6.05
CA LEU A 58 16.21 -14.13 -7.16
C LEU A 58 16.08 -13.33 -8.46
N PHE A 59 15.85 -12.03 -8.34
CA PHE A 59 15.72 -11.08 -9.44
C PHE A 59 16.33 -9.76 -9.03
N ASP A 60 16.69 -8.94 -10.00
CA ASP A 60 17.33 -7.64 -9.77
C ASP A 60 16.30 -6.51 -9.85
N GLN A 61 15.39 -6.63 -10.82
CA GLN A 61 14.36 -5.63 -11.10
C GLN A 61 13.00 -6.28 -11.29
N GLY A 62 11.94 -5.54 -11.01
CA GLY A 62 10.57 -5.95 -11.31
C GLY A 62 9.75 -4.79 -11.82
N ILE A 63 8.81 -5.07 -12.71
CA ILE A 63 7.85 -4.09 -13.22
C ILE A 63 6.45 -4.68 -13.13
N GLY A 64 5.51 -3.90 -12.62
CA GLY A 64 4.18 -4.41 -12.33
C GLY A 64 3.11 -3.36 -12.21
N ALA A 65 1.89 -3.85 -12.01
CA ALA A 65 0.72 -3.07 -11.73
C ALA A 65 0.07 -3.54 -10.43
N ILE A 66 -0.42 -2.60 -9.64
CA ILE A 66 -1.15 -2.84 -8.38
C ILE A 66 -2.50 -2.11 -8.46
N GLY A 67 -3.56 -2.84 -8.11
CA GLY A 67 -4.86 -2.25 -7.80
C GLY A 67 -4.96 -1.99 -6.30
N GLU A 68 -5.60 -0.88 -5.93
CA GLU A 68 -5.76 -0.43 -4.56
C GLU A 68 -7.20 -0.07 -4.28
N LEU A 69 -7.76 -0.65 -3.20
CA LEU A 69 -9.00 -0.20 -2.61
C LEU A 69 -8.67 0.69 -1.41
N ILE A 70 -9.08 1.96 -1.48
CA ILE A 70 -8.80 2.99 -0.50
C ILE A 70 -10.08 3.29 0.29
N PHE A 71 -9.94 3.40 1.61
CA PHE A 71 -10.96 3.87 2.52
C PHE A 71 -10.43 5.08 3.30
N THR A 72 -11.11 6.22 3.15
CA THR A 72 -10.79 7.45 3.87
C THR A 72 -11.51 7.45 5.22
N ILE A 73 -10.76 7.46 6.33
CA ILE A 73 -11.30 7.34 7.70
C ILE A 73 -11.86 8.67 8.20
N ASP A 74 -11.11 9.75 7.98
CA ASP A 74 -11.40 11.06 8.58
C ASP A 74 -12.22 11.95 7.64
N GLN A 75 -13.03 12.82 8.23
CA GLN A 75 -13.79 13.87 7.57
C GLN A 75 -12.89 14.89 6.88
N LYS A 76 -11.68 15.13 7.42
CA LYS A 76 -10.65 15.98 6.79
C LYS A 76 -9.78 15.25 5.77
N ALA A 77 -10.19 14.04 5.38
CA ALA A 77 -9.52 13.13 4.47
C ALA A 77 -8.02 12.85 4.73
N LYS A 78 -7.48 13.19 5.91
CA LYS A 78 -6.04 13.10 6.21
C LYS A 78 -5.55 11.66 6.37
N TYR A 79 -6.41 10.76 6.80
CA TYR A 79 -6.07 9.37 7.09
C TYR A 79 -6.76 8.42 6.13
N GLU A 80 -5.98 7.56 5.49
CA GLU A 80 -6.47 6.54 4.57
C GLU A 80 -5.92 5.17 4.94
N ILE A 81 -6.80 4.18 4.95
CA ILE A 81 -6.41 2.76 4.92
C ILE A 81 -6.60 2.28 3.50
N SER A 82 -5.65 1.52 2.99
CA SER A 82 -5.73 0.92 1.67
C SER A 82 -5.39 -0.55 1.70
N PHE A 83 -6.08 -1.31 0.87
CA PHE A 83 -5.73 -2.69 0.56
C PHE A 83 -5.25 -2.75 -0.88
N GLU A 84 -4.04 -3.26 -1.08
CA GLU A 84 -3.37 -3.34 -2.36
C GLU A 84 -3.14 -4.79 -2.75
N ALA A 85 -3.38 -5.10 -4.02
CA ALA A 85 -3.03 -6.37 -4.63
C ALA A 85 -2.60 -6.14 -6.07
N GLY A 86 -1.61 -6.89 -6.55
CA GLY A 86 -1.13 -6.70 -7.90
C GLY A 86 -0.37 -7.87 -8.47
N PHE A 87 0.38 -7.56 -9.53
CA PHE A 87 1.19 -8.51 -10.24
C PHE A 87 2.42 -7.81 -10.80
N MET A 88 3.58 -8.45 -10.65
CA MET A 88 4.87 -7.91 -11.07
C MET A 88 5.63 -8.98 -11.84
N SER A 89 6.10 -8.62 -13.03
CA SER A 89 7.08 -9.40 -13.77
C SER A 89 8.47 -9.08 -13.23
N THR A 90 9.32 -10.10 -13.15
CA THR A 90 10.68 -9.99 -12.58
C THR A 90 11.74 -10.20 -13.67
N LEU A 91 12.82 -9.43 -13.58
CA LEU A 91 13.95 -9.45 -14.51
C LEU A 91 15.24 -9.70 -13.73
N SER A 92 16.09 -10.59 -14.25
CA SER A 92 17.38 -10.95 -13.68
C SER A 92 18.47 -10.91 -14.75
N SER A 93 19.66 -10.41 -14.39
CA SER A 93 20.76 -10.21 -15.35
C SER A 93 21.72 -11.41 -15.52
N SER A 94 21.39 -12.61 -15.02
CA SER A 94 22.29 -13.78 -15.12
C SER A 94 21.62 -15.07 -15.63
N ASP A 95 22.25 -15.63 -16.67
CA ASP A 95 22.25 -17.01 -17.21
C ASP A 95 20.95 -17.69 -17.69
N ASN A 96 20.78 -17.62 -19.01
CA ASN A 96 20.42 -18.71 -19.94
C ASN A 96 19.15 -19.54 -19.72
N SER A 97 18.21 -19.09 -18.90
CA SER A 97 16.82 -19.54 -19.00
C SER A 97 15.85 -18.43 -18.59
N THR A 98 15.09 -17.92 -19.55
CA THR A 98 13.98 -16.99 -19.32
C THR A 98 12.78 -17.78 -18.81
N SER A 99 12.80 -18.16 -17.53
CA SER A 99 11.54 -18.43 -16.84
C SER A 99 11.00 -17.09 -16.37
N ASP A 100 9.99 -16.55 -17.05
CA ASP A 100 9.26 -15.38 -16.54
C ASP A 100 8.68 -15.75 -15.16
N LYS A 101 9.30 -15.20 -14.12
CA LYS A 101 8.81 -15.37 -12.75
C LYS A 101 7.96 -14.18 -12.40
N TYR A 102 6.82 -14.47 -11.80
CA TYR A 102 5.87 -13.47 -11.37
C TYR A 102 5.87 -13.37 -9.85
N LEU A 103 5.71 -12.14 -9.39
CA LEU A 103 5.56 -11.81 -7.99
C LEU A 103 4.16 -11.24 -7.78
N ILE A 104 3.44 -11.77 -6.79
CA ILE A 104 2.11 -11.30 -6.41
C ILE A 104 2.28 -10.57 -5.07
N PRO A 105 2.33 -9.22 -5.07
CA PRO A 105 2.34 -8.44 -3.85
C PRO A 105 0.91 -8.20 -3.38
N VAL A 106 0.68 -8.38 -2.07
CA VAL A 106 -0.54 -7.98 -1.39
C VAL A 106 -0.16 -7.22 -0.13
N ALA A 107 -0.75 -6.06 0.09
CA ALA A 107 -0.40 -5.19 1.22
C ALA A 107 -1.62 -4.49 1.80
N LEU A 108 -1.53 -4.16 3.08
CA LEU A 108 -2.42 -3.22 3.75
C LEU A 108 -1.59 -2.00 4.14
N ASN A 109 -1.98 -0.82 3.68
CA ASN A 109 -1.27 0.42 3.97
C ASN A 109 -2.13 1.40 4.76
N LEU A 110 -1.45 2.16 5.60
CA LEU A 110 -2.00 3.30 6.31
C LEU A 110 -1.23 4.55 5.86
N ASN A 111 -1.93 5.52 5.30
CA ASN A 111 -1.36 6.75 4.76
C ASN A 111 -1.89 7.97 5.52
N TYR A 112 -1.01 8.94 5.74
CA TYR A 112 -1.28 10.25 6.30
C TYR A 112 -0.92 11.34 5.30
N TYR A 113 -1.88 12.20 4.98
CA TYR A 113 -1.72 13.33 4.07
C TYR A 113 -1.63 14.63 4.87
N PHE A 114 -0.65 15.48 4.55
CA PHE A 114 -0.41 16.73 5.28
C PHE A 114 -1.43 17.81 4.94
N PHE A 115 -1.77 17.92 3.65
CA PHE A 115 -2.70 18.92 3.12
C PHE A 115 -3.94 18.25 2.53
N ASP A 116 -5.02 19.02 2.45
CA ASP A 116 -6.30 18.60 1.87
C ASP A 116 -6.60 19.32 0.56
N GLU A 117 -5.55 19.90 -0.03
CA GLU A 117 -5.60 20.66 -1.28
C GLU A 117 -5.24 19.78 -2.48
N THR A 118 -5.39 20.37 -3.67
CA THR A 118 -5.04 19.78 -4.97
C THR A 118 -3.71 19.06 -4.92
N PHE A 119 -2.67 19.64 -4.32
CA PHE A 119 -1.38 18.98 -4.07
C PHE A 119 -1.22 18.57 -2.60
N SER A 120 -0.91 17.30 -2.36
CA SER A 120 -0.81 16.73 -1.01
C SER A 120 0.38 15.77 -0.89
N PRO A 121 1.48 16.14 -0.22
CA PRO A 121 2.49 15.18 0.20
C PRO A 121 1.89 14.24 1.24
N PHE A 122 2.40 13.01 1.28
CA PHE A 122 1.96 12.00 2.23
C PHE A 122 3.09 11.10 2.68
N LEU A 123 2.91 10.55 3.87
CA LEU A 123 3.73 9.48 4.43
C LEU A 123 2.82 8.32 4.79
N GLY A 124 3.36 7.11 4.77
CA GLY A 124 2.58 5.94 5.11
C GLY A 124 3.44 4.78 5.56
N ILE A 125 2.75 3.75 6.01
CA ILE A 125 3.35 2.47 6.35
C ILE A 125 2.48 1.35 5.81
N GLY A 126 3.10 0.50 5.01
CA GLY A 126 2.52 -0.70 4.44
C GLY A 126 3.02 -1.94 5.16
N PHE A 127 2.14 -2.90 5.39
CA PHE A 127 2.52 -4.25 5.76
C PHE A 127 1.95 -5.21 4.73
N GLY A 128 2.83 -5.96 4.06
CA GLY A 128 2.42 -6.83 2.98
C GLY A 128 3.12 -8.17 3.00
N PHE A 129 2.63 -9.06 2.16
CA PHE A 129 3.29 -10.28 1.78
C PHE A 129 3.50 -10.31 0.27
N GLU A 130 4.60 -10.90 -0.15
CA GLU A 130 4.97 -11.10 -1.54
C GLU A 130 5.09 -12.60 -1.76
N ASN A 131 4.26 -13.14 -2.65
CA ASN A 131 4.41 -14.53 -3.07
C ASN A 131 5.38 -14.56 -4.25
N PHE A 132 6.51 -15.23 -4.06
CA PHE A 132 7.53 -15.43 -5.07
C PHE A 132 8.15 -16.81 -4.90
N ASN A 133 8.23 -17.58 -5.99
CA ASN A 133 8.82 -18.93 -5.99
C ASN A 133 8.19 -19.89 -4.95
N ASN A 134 6.86 -19.86 -4.82
CA ASN A 134 6.08 -20.64 -3.85
C ASN A 134 6.40 -20.38 -2.37
N SER A 135 7.10 -19.29 -2.03
CA SER A 135 7.25 -18.82 -0.66
C SER A 135 6.58 -17.47 -0.46
N ASN A 136 5.85 -17.34 0.65
CA ASN A 136 5.24 -16.09 1.08
C ASN A 136 6.23 -15.35 1.96
N LYS A 137 6.61 -14.14 1.56
CA LYS A 137 7.62 -13.34 2.27
C LYS A 137 6.98 -12.06 2.77
N TYR A 138 7.14 -11.78 4.06
CA TYR A 138 6.53 -10.61 4.70
C TYR A 138 7.45 -9.40 4.62
N VAL A 139 6.89 -8.25 4.24
CA VAL A 139 7.64 -7.02 3.99
C VAL A 139 6.94 -5.84 4.65
N LEU A 140 7.71 -5.07 5.43
CA LEU A 140 7.29 -3.75 5.92
C LEU A 140 7.69 -2.70 4.88
N LYS A 141 6.78 -1.78 4.56
CA LYS A 141 6.95 -0.80 3.48
C LYS A 141 6.63 0.61 3.98
N PRO A 142 7.53 1.33 4.67
CA PRO A 142 7.42 2.78 4.78
C PRO A 142 7.27 3.40 3.38
N VAL A 143 6.34 4.34 3.27
CA VAL A 143 5.95 5.00 2.02
C VAL A 143 6.11 6.50 2.17
N ILE A 144 6.66 7.13 1.15
CA ILE A 144 6.61 8.58 0.97
C ILE A 144 6.04 8.87 -0.42
N GLY A 145 5.32 9.97 -0.57
CA GLY A 145 4.80 10.32 -1.88
C GLY A 145 4.14 11.69 -1.93
N ILE A 146 3.68 12.00 -3.13
CA ILE A 146 2.91 13.19 -3.45
C ILE A 146 1.67 12.77 -4.23
N SER A 147 0.55 13.42 -3.93
CA SER A 147 -0.73 13.21 -4.60
C SER A 147 -1.20 14.53 -5.20
N ASN A 148 -1.75 14.47 -6.41
CA ASN A 148 -2.43 15.56 -7.06
C ASN A 148 -3.77 15.10 -7.65
N GLU A 149 -4.88 15.49 -7.03
CA GLU A 149 -6.24 15.08 -7.41
C GLU A 149 -6.42 13.56 -7.56
N LYS A 150 -6.27 13.05 -8.79
CA LYS A 150 -6.37 11.64 -9.17
C LYS A 150 -5.01 10.97 -9.31
N LEU A 151 -3.94 11.72 -9.51
CA LEU A 151 -2.60 11.19 -9.72
C LEU A 151 -1.84 11.10 -8.41
N LYS A 152 -1.02 10.06 -8.26
CA LYS A 152 -0.07 9.97 -7.16
C LYS A 152 1.29 9.48 -7.67
N ALA A 153 2.36 9.97 -7.09
CA ALA A 153 3.70 9.43 -7.27
C ALA A 153 4.24 9.06 -5.89
N PHE A 154 4.87 7.90 -5.77
CA PHE A 154 5.32 7.39 -4.49
C PHE A 154 6.60 6.58 -4.60
N ALA A 155 7.34 6.55 -3.50
CA ALA A 155 8.46 5.66 -3.28
C ALA A 155 8.24 4.88 -1.98
N ARG A 156 8.63 3.61 -1.96
CA ARG A 156 8.51 2.73 -0.80
C ARG A 156 9.80 1.99 -0.60
N PHE A 157 10.19 1.83 0.65
CA PHE A 157 11.34 1.03 1.01
C PHE A 157 10.85 -0.28 1.63
N GLY A 158 10.96 -1.39 0.90
CA GLY A 158 10.60 -2.71 1.39
C GLY A 158 11.68 -3.27 2.30
N ILE A 159 11.33 -3.57 3.54
CA ILE A 159 12.19 -4.18 4.56
C ILE A 159 11.64 -5.56 4.88
N GLY A 160 12.34 -6.59 4.44
CA GLY A 160 11.97 -7.98 4.71
C GLY A 160 13.05 -8.70 5.51
N LYS A 161 12.67 -9.27 6.65
CA LYS A 161 13.60 -9.92 7.58
C LYS A 161 14.38 -11.09 6.95
N THR A 162 13.75 -11.82 6.03
CA THR A 162 14.30 -13.03 5.41
C THR A 162 14.68 -12.84 3.94
N ILE A 163 14.13 -11.81 3.28
CA ILE A 163 14.24 -11.58 1.84
C ILE A 163 15.19 -10.43 1.46
N GLY A 164 15.56 -9.59 2.44
CA GLY A 164 16.39 -8.42 2.23
C GLY A 164 15.58 -7.14 2.01
N SER A 165 16.21 -6.15 1.39
CA SER A 165 15.63 -4.83 1.15
C SER A 165 15.31 -4.60 -0.33
N SER A 166 14.33 -3.74 -0.59
CA SER A 166 13.98 -3.33 -1.95
C SER A 166 13.49 -1.89 -1.97
N LEU A 167 13.67 -1.22 -3.10
CA LEU A 167 13.12 0.11 -3.37
C LEU A 167 12.03 -0.02 -4.44
N GLU A 168 10.83 0.47 -4.14
CA GLU A 168 9.70 0.52 -5.07
C GLU A 168 9.41 1.96 -5.42
N ILE A 169 9.25 2.27 -6.70
CA ILE A 169 8.87 3.60 -7.19
C ILE A 169 7.67 3.42 -8.11
N GLY A 170 6.63 4.20 -7.91
CA GLY A 170 5.39 4.04 -8.66
C GLY A 170 4.63 5.32 -8.92
N ILE A 171 3.76 5.25 -9.93
CA ILE A 171 2.80 6.28 -10.30
C ILE A 171 1.42 5.62 -10.32
N GLY A 172 0.44 6.27 -9.70
CA GLY A 172 -0.92 5.79 -9.59
C GLY A 172 -1.95 6.78 -10.11
N TYR A 173 -3.08 6.24 -10.55
CA TYR A 173 -4.27 6.97 -10.92
C TYR A 173 -5.46 6.44 -10.11
N SER A 174 -6.20 7.33 -9.47
CA SER A 174 -7.44 7.03 -8.78
C SER A 174 -8.63 7.39 -9.66
N PHE A 175 -9.57 6.47 -9.78
CA PHE A 175 -10.79 6.68 -10.57
C PHE A 175 -11.71 7.74 -9.97
N LYS A 176 -11.47 8.11 -8.71
CA LYS A 176 -12.21 9.13 -7.98
C LYS A 176 -11.25 10.02 -7.19
N GLU A 177 -11.48 11.32 -7.24
CA GLU A 177 -10.71 12.30 -6.48
C GLU A 177 -10.77 12.05 -4.97
N ARG A 178 -9.75 12.50 -4.25
CA ARG A 178 -9.81 12.53 -2.78
C ARG A 178 -11.01 13.38 -2.37
N PRO A 179 -11.77 12.94 -1.35
CA PRO A 179 -12.82 13.78 -0.81
C PRO A 179 -12.19 15.07 -0.27
N CYS A 180 -12.54 16.22 -0.84
CA CYS A 180 -12.18 17.51 -0.27
C CYS A 180 -12.99 17.72 1.01
N GLY A 181 -12.33 18.08 2.12
CA GLY A 181 -12.95 18.40 3.41
C GLY A 181 -13.88 19.62 3.42
N CYS A 182 -14.57 19.90 2.32
CA CYS A 182 -15.60 20.93 2.17
C CYS A 182 -16.87 20.52 2.92
N PHE A 183 -16.80 20.51 4.25
CA PHE A 183 -18.01 20.65 5.05
C PHE A 183 -18.49 22.10 4.91
N PRO A 184 -19.79 22.36 4.77
CA PRO A 184 -20.29 23.71 5.00
C PRO A 184 -19.85 24.10 6.41
N GLN A 185 -19.04 25.17 6.51
CA GLN A 185 -18.81 25.81 7.79
C GLN A 185 -20.20 26.13 8.35
N THR A 186 -20.57 25.50 9.46
CA THR A 186 -21.71 25.92 10.24
C THR A 186 -21.47 27.38 10.60
N ARG A 187 -22.24 28.28 9.96
CA ARG A 187 -22.40 29.67 10.39
C ARG A 187 -23.13 29.71 11.72
#